data_AF-A0A7G5E236-F1
#
_entry.id   AF-A0A7G5E236-F1
#
_cell.length_a   1.000
_cell.length_b   1.000
_cell.length_c   1.000
_cell.angle_alpha   90.00
_cell.angle_beta   90.00
_cell.angle_gamma   90.00
#
_symmetry.space_group_name_H-M   'P 1'
#
loop_
_entity.id
_entity.type
_entity.pdbx_description
1 polymer ?
#
loop_
_entity_poly.entity_id
_entity_poly.type
_entity_poly.pdbx_seq_one_letter_code
_entity_poly.pdbx_strand_id
1 'polypeptide(L)'
;MIHLKLNIHYKILVFIFFLSSCTPVNRPIAKLNKFTQGGMNQLTNDSLGLKIDFYGNANLGSKYIDLKDVRSVFRKRKIKFPSKNIVLWGTYDVTRNPMYFVGSLETFLDVSKFTADTSMYHCIYYRSIQKNRDNIISSVAIPYKKDSFLLISEVRTEITDMQESAKDVLNSIKTSYNSLAYGAKFVEQKPDEEPDYFSIAESAFKDRGYVNYVYPRDTLEKLVLQNENSQFANELFKSYSSFLGESVQYDSATKQEQQAVEKTAVTIDEIVEKIKAHRVLMFNENHLQPRCRLLINLLLPKLSKEGFNVLALESLSEDEDRINRLGFPNVESGFYTRDPNMANLIRTARIYGLKVIGYEDFGNASQRDLQQAKNLIQKSEIATKNQVKVIVLAGGGHIEEGDTGENKSMAQYFKKLTKIDPYTINQVKFLAMQEINDSIYVMDNKVLNGNDLYLSNNLNSDKIVIGSNDLNRRYLLLSTDSTKSGKSAIYIYHEKEYQLDKTAIPVYLSLSQKDSVQIELPKGIYRYLKRDYYGAIIHQEIIEVE
;
A
#
# COMPACT_ATOMS: atom_id res chain seq x y z
N MET A 1 -73.77 41.27 -36.56
CA MET A 1 -72.75 42.09 -37.26
C MET A 1 -72.20 43.08 -36.24
N ILE A 2 -70.88 43.34 -36.22
CA ILE A 2 -70.19 44.38 -35.40
C ILE A 2 -70.15 44.14 -33.86
N HIS A 3 -68.94 44.28 -33.28
CA HIS A 3 -68.49 44.75 -31.92
C HIS A 3 -69.39 44.63 -30.65
N LEU A 4 -68.95 44.60 -29.37
CA LEU A 4 -67.67 44.74 -28.62
C LEU A 4 -67.92 44.16 -27.16
N LYS A 5 -67.10 44.20 -26.07
CA LYS A 5 -65.73 44.66 -25.71
C LYS A 5 -65.24 43.94 -24.42
N LEU A 6 -63.96 43.55 -24.32
CA LEU A 6 -63.22 43.23 -23.06
C LEU A 6 -63.75 42.01 -22.22
N ASN A 7 -63.05 41.45 -21.21
CA ASN A 7 -61.92 41.97 -20.42
C ASN A 7 -60.93 40.89 -19.88
N ILE A 8 -59.72 41.30 -19.48
CA ILE A 8 -58.72 40.66 -18.54
C ILE A 8 -58.52 39.13 -18.67
N HIS A 9 -57.44 38.55 -19.21
CA HIS A 9 -55.99 38.70 -18.94
C HIS A 9 -55.48 38.33 -17.53
N TYR A 10 -55.32 37.04 -17.27
CA TYR A 10 -54.23 36.49 -16.44
C TYR A 10 -53.62 35.26 -17.13
N LYS A 11 -52.53 35.45 -17.88
CA LYS A 11 -51.72 34.33 -18.40
C LYS A 11 -50.56 34.07 -17.45
N ILE A 12 -50.64 32.99 -16.68
CA ILE A 12 -49.48 32.44 -15.97
C ILE A 12 -48.48 32.00 -17.04
N LEU A 13 -47.33 32.68 -17.10
CA LEU A 13 -46.27 32.37 -18.05
C LEU A 13 -45.49 31.15 -17.52
N VAL A 14 -45.96 29.94 -17.82
CA VAL A 14 -45.26 28.70 -17.45
C VAL A 14 -43.94 28.62 -18.21
N PHE A 15 -42.87 29.06 -17.56
CA PHE A 15 -41.50 28.85 -18.00
C PHE A 15 -41.20 27.35 -17.94
N ILE A 16 -41.40 26.65 -19.08
CA ILE A 16 -40.89 25.28 -19.24
C ILE A 16 -39.37 25.39 -19.32
N PHE A 17 -38.72 25.28 -18.16
CA PHE A 17 -37.30 24.97 -18.08
C PHE A 17 -37.10 23.62 -18.78
N PHE A 18 -36.48 23.66 -19.96
CA PHE A 18 -35.89 22.47 -20.56
C PHE A 18 -34.74 22.00 -19.66
N LEU A 19 -35.07 21.14 -18.70
CA LEU A 19 -34.11 20.50 -17.81
C LEU A 19 -33.02 19.85 -18.66
N SER A 20 -31.77 20.23 -18.38
CA SER A 20 -30.61 19.82 -19.16
C SER A 20 -30.53 18.30 -19.24
N SER A 21 -30.59 17.74 -20.46
CA SER A 21 -30.62 16.30 -20.67
C SER A 21 -29.47 15.60 -19.95
N CYS A 22 -29.76 14.71 -19.00
CA CYS A 22 -28.75 13.85 -18.41
C CYS A 22 -28.32 12.82 -19.46
N THR A 23 -27.06 12.87 -19.91
CA THR A 23 -26.51 11.84 -20.80
C THR A 23 -26.54 10.50 -20.06
N PRO A 24 -27.16 9.43 -20.60
CA PRO A 24 -27.20 8.14 -19.91
C PRO A 24 -25.81 7.51 -19.88
N VAL A 25 -25.28 7.33 -18.67
CA VAL A 25 -24.10 6.48 -18.41
C VAL A 25 -24.57 5.02 -18.44
N ASN A 26 -23.90 4.19 -19.24
CA ASN A 26 -24.12 2.76 -19.26
C ASN A 26 -23.46 2.12 -18.03
N ARG A 27 -24.10 2.29 -16.87
CA ARG A 27 -23.60 1.85 -15.56
C ARG A 27 -23.17 0.36 -15.51
N PRO A 28 -23.88 -0.61 -16.12
CA PRO A 28 -23.42 -1.99 -16.17
C PRO A 28 -22.00 -2.17 -16.74
N ILE A 29 -21.69 -1.48 -17.84
CA ILE A 29 -20.37 -1.57 -18.48
C ILE A 29 -19.35 -0.65 -17.80
N ALA A 30 -19.75 0.58 -17.43
CA ALA A 30 -18.86 1.56 -16.80
C ALA A 30 -18.31 1.13 -15.43
N LYS A 31 -19.06 0.28 -14.70
CA LYS A 31 -18.62 -0.32 -13.44
C LYS A 31 -17.54 -1.40 -13.59
N LEU A 32 -17.33 -1.90 -14.80
CA LEU A 32 -16.38 -2.99 -15.09
C LEU A 32 -15.05 -2.48 -15.67
N ASN A 33 -14.83 -1.16 -15.66
CA ASN A 33 -13.53 -0.57 -15.92
C ASN A 33 -12.60 -0.84 -14.72
N LYS A 34 -11.65 -1.77 -14.88
CA LYS A 34 -10.51 -1.97 -13.97
C LYS A 34 -9.36 -1.09 -14.45
N PHE A 35 -8.66 -0.40 -13.54
CA PHE A 35 -7.59 0.53 -13.90
C PHE A 35 -6.37 0.36 -12.98
N THR A 36 -5.18 0.23 -13.56
CA THR A 36 -3.91 0.03 -12.85
C THR A 36 -2.90 1.11 -13.23
N GLN A 37 -2.35 1.78 -12.22
CA GLN A 37 -1.36 2.85 -12.40
C GLN A 37 0.05 2.26 -12.52
N GLY A 38 0.85 2.79 -13.45
CA GLY A 38 2.19 2.28 -13.74
C GLY A 38 2.83 3.00 -14.94
N GLY A 39 3.91 2.43 -15.49
CA GLY A 39 4.68 3.03 -16.59
C GLY A 39 3.89 3.26 -17.89
N MET A 40 2.76 2.56 -18.07
CA MET A 40 1.68 2.93 -18.97
C MET A 40 0.37 2.66 -18.21
N ASN A 41 -0.59 3.59 -18.26
CA ASN A 41 -1.75 3.59 -17.37
C ASN A 41 -2.87 2.71 -17.94
N GLN A 42 -2.99 1.48 -17.42
CA GLN A 42 -3.78 0.42 -18.05
C GLN A 42 -5.26 0.45 -17.67
N LEU A 43 -6.13 0.45 -18.68
CA LEU A 43 -7.56 0.19 -18.58
C LEU A 43 -7.85 -1.22 -19.11
N THR A 44 -8.61 -2.01 -18.34
CA THR A 44 -9.28 -3.22 -18.83
C THR A 44 -10.77 -3.18 -18.54
N ASN A 45 -11.58 -3.83 -19.39
CA ASN A 45 -13.02 -3.99 -19.15
C ASN A 45 -13.53 -5.31 -19.74
N ASP A 46 -13.95 -6.22 -18.87
CA ASP A 46 -14.42 -7.57 -19.23
C ASP A 46 -15.69 -7.56 -20.10
N SER A 47 -16.59 -6.58 -19.94
CA SER A 47 -17.83 -6.48 -20.73
C SER A 47 -17.64 -5.83 -22.11
N LEU A 48 -16.57 -5.03 -22.24
CA LEU A 48 -16.07 -4.57 -23.54
C LEU A 48 -15.16 -5.62 -24.21
N GLY A 49 -14.60 -6.55 -23.42
CA GLY A 49 -13.59 -7.51 -23.86
C GLY A 49 -12.35 -6.77 -24.38
N LEU A 50 -11.79 -5.86 -23.56
CA LEU A 50 -10.88 -4.80 -23.99
C LEU A 50 -9.75 -4.54 -22.99
N LYS A 51 -8.53 -4.34 -23.49
CA LYS A 51 -7.34 -3.78 -22.82
C LYS A 51 -6.80 -2.59 -23.62
N ILE A 52 -6.46 -1.49 -22.95
CA ILE A 52 -5.69 -0.36 -23.49
C ILE A 52 -4.75 0.19 -22.42
N ASP A 53 -3.47 0.30 -22.72
CA ASP A 53 -2.47 0.99 -21.91
C ASP A 53 -2.38 2.47 -22.37
N PHE A 54 -2.89 3.41 -21.57
CA PHE A 54 -2.87 4.85 -21.91
C PHE A 54 -1.49 5.47 -21.67
N TYR A 55 -1.06 6.31 -22.61
CA TYR A 55 0.20 7.05 -22.51
C TYR A 55 0.05 8.32 -21.64
N GLY A 56 1.00 8.54 -20.74
CA GLY A 56 0.95 9.63 -19.76
C GLY A 56 -0.02 9.38 -18.60
N ASN A 57 -0.14 10.37 -17.70
CA ASN A 57 -0.92 10.27 -16.46
C ASN A 57 -2.43 10.41 -16.73
N ALA A 58 -3.07 9.32 -17.17
CA ALA A 58 -4.51 9.24 -17.39
C ALA A 58 -5.27 9.07 -16.08
N ASN A 59 -6.21 9.96 -15.78
CA ASN A 59 -7.07 9.95 -14.59
C ASN A 59 -8.53 9.69 -14.99
N LEU A 60 -9.06 8.51 -14.63
CA LEU A 60 -10.45 8.15 -14.90
C LEU A 60 -11.42 8.62 -13.79
N GLY A 61 -12.70 8.71 -14.16
CA GLY A 61 -13.74 9.43 -13.42
C GLY A 61 -14.12 8.94 -12.02
N SER A 62 -15.02 9.71 -11.39
CA SER A 62 -15.62 9.50 -10.05
C SER A 62 -14.70 9.73 -8.83
N LYS A 63 -13.37 9.57 -8.95
CA LYS A 63 -12.40 9.87 -7.87
C LYS A 63 -11.82 11.29 -7.94
N TYR A 64 -11.65 11.82 -9.15
CA TYR A 64 -11.03 13.14 -9.38
C TYR A 64 -11.83 14.08 -10.32
N ILE A 65 -12.75 13.55 -11.14
CA ILE A 65 -13.52 14.34 -12.11
C ILE A 65 -14.93 13.77 -12.35
N ASP A 66 -15.94 14.65 -12.36
CA ASP A 66 -17.31 14.31 -12.73
C ASP A 66 -17.47 14.37 -14.26
N LEU A 67 -18.33 13.51 -14.81
CA LEU A 67 -18.77 13.58 -16.21
C LEU A 67 -19.38 14.96 -16.53
N LYS A 68 -19.95 15.66 -15.54
CA LYS A 68 -20.40 17.04 -15.65
C LYS A 68 -19.28 18.00 -16.09
N ASP A 69 -18.05 17.80 -15.60
CA ASP A 69 -16.93 18.71 -15.85
C ASP A 69 -16.37 18.52 -17.26
N VAL A 70 -16.14 17.26 -17.66
CA VAL A 70 -15.77 16.88 -19.04
C VAL A 70 -16.82 17.40 -20.03
N ARG A 71 -18.11 17.25 -19.71
CA ARG A 71 -19.21 17.79 -20.53
C ARG A 71 -19.24 19.32 -20.55
N SER A 72 -18.84 19.98 -19.46
CA SER A 72 -18.71 21.44 -19.40
C SER A 72 -17.60 21.95 -20.33
N VAL A 73 -16.46 21.25 -20.41
CA VAL A 73 -15.35 21.54 -21.33
C VAL A 73 -15.81 21.50 -22.79
N PHE A 74 -16.46 20.41 -23.21
CA PHE A 74 -16.99 20.27 -24.58
C PHE A 74 -18.02 21.36 -24.89
N ARG A 75 -18.97 21.62 -23.97
CA ARG A 75 -20.02 22.63 -24.13
C ARG A 75 -19.44 24.05 -24.27
N LYS A 76 -18.47 24.44 -23.41
CA LYS A 76 -17.78 25.75 -23.50
C LYS A 76 -17.17 25.99 -24.88
N ARG A 77 -16.62 24.93 -25.49
CA ARG A 77 -15.92 24.95 -26.78
C ARG A 77 -16.82 24.69 -28.00
N LYS A 78 -18.16 24.64 -27.80
CA LYS A 78 -19.18 24.32 -28.82
C LYS A 78 -18.98 22.95 -29.49
N ILE A 79 -18.25 22.03 -28.85
CA ILE A 79 -17.98 20.68 -29.36
C ILE A 79 -19.20 19.80 -29.08
N LYS A 80 -19.59 18.97 -30.05
CA LYS A 80 -20.65 17.97 -29.89
C LYS A 80 -20.19 16.89 -28.90
N PHE A 81 -20.64 16.99 -27.65
CA PHE A 81 -20.45 15.94 -26.65
C PHE A 81 -21.23 14.67 -27.03
N PRO A 82 -20.69 13.45 -26.82
CA PRO A 82 -21.42 12.21 -27.07
C PRO A 82 -22.74 12.15 -26.27
N SER A 83 -23.83 11.80 -26.94
CA SER A 83 -25.18 12.07 -26.43
C SER A 83 -25.87 10.87 -25.77
N LYS A 84 -25.28 9.67 -25.85
CA LYS A 84 -25.80 8.42 -25.26
C LYS A 84 -24.65 7.50 -24.79
N ASN A 85 -24.99 6.50 -24.00
CA ASN A 85 -24.18 5.32 -23.70
C ASN A 85 -22.71 5.59 -23.28
N ILE A 86 -22.47 6.56 -22.38
CA ILE A 86 -21.12 6.80 -21.86
C ILE A 86 -20.65 5.59 -21.03
N VAL A 87 -19.44 5.10 -21.29
CA VAL A 87 -18.82 3.99 -20.56
C VAL A 87 -17.56 4.36 -19.80
N LEU A 88 -16.86 5.44 -20.19
CA LEU A 88 -15.66 5.94 -19.50
C LEU A 88 -15.46 7.45 -19.76
N TRP A 89 -14.76 8.14 -18.87
CA TRP A 89 -14.32 9.53 -19.05
C TRP A 89 -13.13 9.82 -18.13
N GLY A 90 -12.35 10.84 -18.47
CA GLY A 90 -11.16 11.21 -17.69
C GLY A 90 -10.40 12.42 -18.23
N THR A 91 -9.23 12.65 -17.65
CA THR A 91 -8.22 13.63 -18.10
C THR A 91 -6.86 12.98 -18.27
N TYR A 92 -5.94 13.67 -18.95
CA TYR A 92 -4.50 13.42 -18.81
C TYR A 92 -3.87 14.62 -18.09
N ASP A 93 -3.03 14.36 -17.09
CA ASP A 93 -2.21 15.39 -16.47
C ASP A 93 -1.01 15.66 -17.39
N VAL A 94 -1.05 16.81 -18.07
CA VAL A 94 0.01 17.28 -18.97
C VAL A 94 0.49 18.62 -18.43
N THR A 95 1.80 18.81 -18.28
CA THR A 95 2.47 19.86 -17.48
C THR A 95 2.26 21.31 -17.92
N ARG A 96 1.32 21.58 -18.85
CA ARG A 96 0.90 22.92 -19.27
C ARG A 96 -0.62 23.05 -19.47
N ASN A 97 -1.28 22.08 -20.11
CA ASN A 97 -2.71 22.12 -20.44
C ASN A 97 -3.39 20.76 -20.15
N PRO A 98 -4.55 20.72 -19.45
CA PRO A 98 -5.29 19.48 -19.25
C PRO A 98 -5.95 19.01 -20.55
N MET A 99 -5.72 17.74 -20.91
CA MET A 99 -6.47 17.06 -21.98
C MET A 99 -7.65 16.29 -21.38
N TYR A 100 -8.80 16.27 -22.05
CA TYR A 100 -10.04 15.64 -21.56
C TYR A 100 -10.52 14.57 -22.54
N PHE A 101 -10.96 13.41 -22.05
CA PHE A 101 -11.51 12.33 -22.89
C PHE A 101 -12.83 11.75 -22.37
N VAL A 102 -13.62 11.20 -23.28
CA VAL A 102 -14.89 10.52 -23.03
C VAL A 102 -15.09 9.38 -24.02
N GLY A 103 -15.48 8.20 -23.53
CA GLY A 103 -15.80 7.03 -24.35
C GLY A 103 -17.30 6.70 -24.31
N SER A 104 -17.91 6.56 -25.49
CA SER A 104 -19.32 6.15 -25.67
C SER A 104 -19.45 4.90 -26.56
N LEU A 105 -20.54 4.16 -26.40
CA LEU A 105 -20.91 3.07 -27.30
C LEU A 105 -21.88 3.54 -28.38
N GLU A 106 -21.36 3.64 -29.60
CA GLU A 106 -22.07 4.13 -30.79
C GLU A 106 -22.42 2.94 -31.71
N THR A 107 -23.71 2.79 -32.05
CA THR A 107 -24.21 1.69 -32.89
C THR A 107 -24.27 2.01 -34.38
N PHE A 108 -23.84 3.20 -34.78
CA PHE A 108 -23.71 3.64 -36.18
C PHE A 108 -22.63 4.71 -36.27
N LEU A 109 -21.44 4.36 -36.78
CA LEU A 109 -20.34 5.28 -36.99
C LEU A 109 -19.79 5.14 -38.41
N ASP A 110 -19.72 6.28 -39.11
CA ASP A 110 -19.14 6.36 -40.45
C ASP A 110 -17.60 6.42 -40.38
N VAL A 111 -16.98 5.24 -40.26
CA VAL A 111 -15.52 5.08 -40.19
C VAL A 111 -14.82 5.34 -41.53
N SER A 112 -15.52 5.60 -42.64
CA SER A 112 -14.90 5.96 -43.92
C SER A 112 -14.12 7.29 -43.85
N LYS A 113 -14.44 8.12 -42.85
CA LYS A 113 -13.80 9.43 -42.56
C LYS A 113 -12.65 9.33 -41.54
N PHE A 114 -12.25 8.11 -41.17
CA PHE A 114 -11.19 7.84 -40.21
C PHE A 114 -10.03 7.10 -40.92
N THR A 115 -8.80 7.30 -40.47
CA THR A 115 -7.67 6.45 -40.86
C THR A 115 -7.71 5.16 -40.04
N ALA A 116 -7.67 3.99 -40.68
CA ALA A 116 -7.42 2.75 -39.99
C ALA A 116 -5.93 2.64 -39.61
N ASP A 117 -5.64 2.22 -38.38
CA ASP A 117 -4.33 1.75 -37.94
C ASP A 117 -4.50 0.39 -37.23
N THR A 118 -3.37 -0.27 -36.96
CA THR A 118 -3.32 -1.58 -36.30
C THR A 118 -2.37 -1.52 -35.10
N SER A 119 -2.75 -2.20 -34.02
CA SER A 119 -1.97 -2.38 -32.78
C SER A 119 -0.93 -3.51 -32.90
N MET A 120 -0.01 -3.63 -31.93
CA MET A 120 0.94 -4.76 -31.86
C MET A 120 0.23 -6.13 -31.76
N TYR A 121 -0.99 -6.16 -31.20
CA TYR A 121 -1.82 -7.35 -31.06
C TYR A 121 -2.68 -7.64 -32.30
N HIS A 122 -2.45 -6.93 -33.41
CA HIS A 122 -3.20 -7.05 -34.68
C HIS A 122 -4.69 -6.64 -34.59
N CYS A 123 -5.11 -6.03 -33.48
CA CYS A 123 -6.41 -5.39 -33.32
C CYS A 123 -6.45 -4.07 -34.12
N ILE A 124 -7.48 -3.90 -34.95
CA ILE A 124 -7.68 -2.73 -35.84
C ILE A 124 -8.46 -1.65 -35.09
N TYR A 125 -8.06 -0.39 -35.26
CA TYR A 125 -8.81 0.77 -34.78
C TYR A 125 -8.83 1.88 -35.82
N TYR A 126 -9.84 2.75 -35.73
CA TYR A 126 -10.03 3.84 -36.68
C TYR A 126 -9.85 5.17 -35.96
N ARG A 127 -8.89 6.02 -36.35
CA ARG A 127 -8.68 7.35 -35.76
C ARG A 127 -9.04 8.49 -36.71
N SER A 128 -9.56 9.59 -36.16
CA SER A 128 -9.64 10.88 -36.83
C SER A 128 -9.09 11.98 -35.93
N ILE A 129 -8.57 13.04 -36.54
CA ILE A 129 -8.05 14.23 -35.85
C ILE A 129 -8.63 15.45 -36.57
N GLN A 130 -9.41 16.26 -35.85
CA GLN A 130 -10.03 17.47 -36.36
C GLN A 130 -9.38 18.70 -35.70
N LYS A 131 -9.09 19.73 -36.50
CA LYS A 131 -8.47 20.98 -36.04
C LYS A 131 -9.49 22.11 -36.10
N ASN A 132 -9.81 22.69 -34.95
CA ASN A 132 -10.57 23.93 -34.81
C ASN A 132 -9.61 25.04 -34.37
N ARG A 133 -10.03 26.31 -34.52
CA ARG A 133 -9.20 27.52 -34.26
C ARG A 133 -8.33 27.41 -33.00
N ASP A 134 -8.91 26.97 -31.88
CA ASP A 134 -8.27 26.97 -30.56
C ASP A 134 -8.20 25.56 -29.91
N ASN A 135 -8.58 24.49 -30.63
CA ASN A 135 -8.72 23.14 -30.07
C ASN A 135 -8.44 22.05 -31.12
N ILE A 136 -7.82 20.94 -30.69
CA ILE A 136 -7.70 19.70 -31.47
C ILE A 136 -8.62 18.65 -30.85
N ILE A 137 -9.39 17.96 -31.70
CA ILE A 137 -10.28 16.88 -31.31
C ILE A 137 -9.72 15.59 -31.93
N SER A 138 -9.26 14.67 -31.10
CA SER A 138 -8.99 13.28 -31.49
C SER A 138 -10.25 12.46 -31.32
N SER A 139 -10.41 11.41 -32.12
CA SER A 139 -11.43 10.39 -31.90
C SER A 139 -10.96 9.05 -32.43
N VAL A 140 -10.95 8.04 -31.56
CA VAL A 140 -10.57 6.67 -31.87
C VAL A 140 -11.79 5.76 -31.70
N ALA A 141 -12.13 5.03 -32.75
CA ALA A 141 -13.22 4.07 -32.77
C ALA A 141 -12.65 2.63 -32.81
N ILE A 142 -12.97 1.86 -31.79
CA ILE A 142 -12.58 0.46 -31.63
C ILE A 142 -13.82 -0.40 -31.92
N PRO A 143 -13.74 -1.42 -32.81
CA PRO A 143 -14.81 -2.38 -33.01
C PRO A 143 -15.14 -3.12 -31.71
N TYR A 144 -16.39 -3.04 -31.24
CA TYR A 144 -16.85 -3.73 -30.03
C TYR A 144 -17.76 -4.93 -30.36
N LYS A 145 -18.73 -4.71 -31.24
CA LYS A 145 -19.66 -5.74 -31.75
C LYS A 145 -19.89 -5.49 -33.24
N LYS A 146 -20.58 -6.42 -33.92
CA LYS A 146 -21.00 -6.20 -35.30
C LYS A 146 -21.71 -4.85 -35.41
N ASP A 147 -21.25 -4.03 -36.35
CA ASP A 147 -21.76 -2.69 -36.65
C ASP A 147 -21.79 -1.71 -35.43
N SER A 148 -20.96 -1.94 -34.40
CA SER A 148 -20.95 -1.13 -33.16
C SER A 148 -19.53 -0.87 -32.62
N PHE A 149 -19.29 0.38 -32.22
CA PHE A 149 -17.96 0.87 -31.84
C PHE A 149 -17.94 1.43 -30.41
N LEU A 150 -16.81 1.24 -29.72
CA LEU A 150 -16.40 2.13 -28.64
C LEU A 150 -15.71 3.34 -29.28
N LEU A 151 -16.34 4.51 -29.19
CA LEU A 151 -15.79 5.78 -29.65
C LEU A 151 -15.21 6.54 -28.46
N ILE A 152 -13.88 6.64 -28.38
CA ILE A 152 -13.17 7.49 -27.43
C ILE A 152 -12.85 8.81 -28.14
N SER A 153 -13.48 9.90 -27.71
CA SER A 153 -13.22 11.25 -28.19
C SER A 153 -12.45 12.05 -27.14
N GLU A 154 -11.37 12.71 -27.54
CA GLU A 154 -10.53 13.53 -26.68
C GLU A 154 -10.40 14.96 -27.22
N VAL A 155 -10.13 15.91 -26.33
CA VAL A 155 -9.98 17.33 -26.66
C VAL A 155 -8.71 17.88 -26.00
N ARG A 156 -7.76 18.35 -26.82
CA ARG A 156 -6.61 19.17 -26.41
C ARG A 156 -6.94 20.64 -26.65
N THR A 157 -6.62 21.49 -25.67
CA THR A 157 -7.00 22.91 -25.61
C THR A 157 -5.78 23.80 -25.40
N GLU A 158 -5.96 25.13 -25.50
CA GLU A 158 -4.93 26.14 -25.21
C GLU A 158 -3.64 25.94 -26.02
N ILE A 159 -3.83 25.71 -27.32
CA ILE A 159 -2.80 25.33 -28.28
C ILE A 159 -1.94 26.55 -28.67
N THR A 160 -0.63 26.44 -28.43
CA THR A 160 0.38 27.43 -28.88
C THR A 160 0.81 27.21 -30.33
N ASP A 161 1.02 25.95 -30.73
CA ASP A 161 1.29 25.56 -32.12
C ASP A 161 0.35 24.43 -32.58
N MET A 162 -0.37 24.68 -33.68
CA MET A 162 -1.43 23.85 -34.24
C MET A 162 -0.93 22.74 -35.19
N GLN A 163 0.34 22.78 -35.60
CA GLN A 163 1.00 21.72 -36.36
C GLN A 163 1.67 20.73 -35.39
N GLU A 164 2.49 21.24 -34.47
CA GLU A 164 3.17 20.47 -33.43
C GLU A 164 2.17 19.74 -32.53
N SER A 165 1.17 20.45 -31.96
CA SER A 165 0.15 19.81 -31.11
C SER A 165 -0.67 18.72 -31.83
N ALA A 166 -0.75 18.74 -33.16
CA ALA A 166 -1.42 17.70 -33.92
C ALA A 166 -0.51 16.49 -34.19
N LYS A 167 0.80 16.71 -34.29
CA LYS A 167 1.82 15.65 -34.34
C LYS A 167 1.90 14.94 -32.98
N ASP A 168 1.85 15.69 -31.88
CA ASP A 168 1.74 15.15 -30.52
C ASP A 168 0.52 14.25 -30.35
N VAL A 169 -0.66 14.74 -30.72
CA VAL A 169 -1.91 13.97 -30.60
C VAL A 169 -1.86 12.70 -31.46
N LEU A 170 -1.32 12.78 -32.68
CA LEU A 170 -1.10 11.59 -33.52
C LEU A 170 -0.13 10.59 -32.87
N ASN A 171 0.97 11.06 -32.29
CA ASN A 171 1.94 10.21 -31.58
C ASN A 171 1.31 9.58 -30.33
N SER A 172 0.57 10.34 -29.52
CA SER A 172 -0.09 9.84 -28.30
C SER A 172 -1.14 8.76 -28.61
N ILE A 173 -1.92 8.94 -29.69
CA ILE A 173 -2.82 7.90 -30.20
C ILE A 173 -2.01 6.67 -30.61
N LYS A 174 -0.95 6.83 -31.41
CA LYS A 174 -0.14 5.69 -31.86
C LYS A 174 0.49 4.93 -30.70
N THR A 175 1.03 5.62 -29.69
CA THR A 175 1.62 4.97 -28.50
C THR A 175 0.56 4.25 -27.67
N SER A 176 -0.51 4.95 -27.27
CA SER A 176 -1.55 4.38 -26.40
C SER A 176 -2.24 3.17 -27.06
N TYR A 177 -2.72 3.35 -28.30
CA TYR A 177 -3.47 2.32 -29.00
C TYR A 177 -2.57 1.28 -29.71
N ASN A 178 -1.23 1.37 -29.61
CA ASN A 178 -0.36 0.25 -29.95
C ASN A 178 -0.59 -0.96 -29.02
N SER A 179 -0.92 -0.70 -27.75
CA SER A 179 -1.23 -1.72 -26.74
C SER A 179 -2.63 -2.33 -26.83
N LEU A 180 -3.48 -1.82 -27.74
CA LEU A 180 -4.89 -2.19 -27.84
C LEU A 180 -5.04 -3.69 -28.10
N ALA A 181 -5.76 -4.38 -27.21
CA ALA A 181 -6.21 -5.75 -27.43
C ALA A 181 -7.71 -5.86 -27.15
N TYR A 182 -8.46 -6.49 -28.06
CA TYR A 182 -9.91 -6.72 -27.88
C TYR A 182 -10.36 -8.10 -28.37
N GLY A 183 -11.52 -8.55 -27.87
CA GLY A 183 -12.10 -9.85 -28.20
C GLY A 183 -11.19 -11.01 -27.77
N ALA A 184 -10.90 -11.94 -28.68
CA ALA A 184 -9.97 -13.05 -28.40
C ALA A 184 -8.58 -12.57 -27.93
N LYS A 185 -8.08 -11.45 -28.48
CA LYS A 185 -6.79 -10.88 -28.06
C LYS A 185 -6.80 -10.23 -26.68
N PHE A 186 -7.98 -9.82 -26.19
CA PHE A 186 -8.12 -9.47 -24.78
C PHE A 186 -8.05 -10.70 -23.88
N VAL A 187 -8.68 -11.82 -24.26
CA VAL A 187 -8.63 -13.07 -23.48
C VAL A 187 -7.20 -13.63 -23.43
N GLU A 188 -6.47 -13.60 -24.56
CA GLU A 188 -5.04 -13.97 -24.62
C GLU A 188 -4.11 -13.04 -23.81
N GLN A 189 -4.60 -11.91 -23.28
CA GLN A 189 -3.82 -10.89 -22.57
C GLN A 189 -4.46 -10.45 -21.24
N LYS A 190 -5.49 -11.15 -20.77
CA LYS A 190 -6.10 -10.93 -19.45
C LYS A 190 -5.26 -11.71 -18.42
N PRO A 191 -4.79 -11.08 -17.33
CA PRO A 191 -4.25 -11.82 -16.19
C PRO A 191 -5.34 -12.74 -15.62
N ASP A 192 -4.98 -13.96 -15.26
CA ASP A 192 -5.85 -14.81 -14.44
C ASP A 192 -6.30 -14.03 -13.19
N GLU A 193 -7.55 -14.20 -12.77
CA GLU A 193 -8.06 -13.49 -11.60
C GLU A 193 -7.43 -14.09 -10.35
N GLU A 194 -6.37 -13.45 -9.87
CA GLU A 194 -5.61 -13.89 -8.70
C GLU A 194 -6.55 -14.17 -7.52
N PRO A 195 -6.45 -15.35 -6.88
CA PRO A 195 -7.17 -15.65 -5.65
C PRO A 195 -6.94 -14.58 -4.58
N ASP A 196 -7.92 -14.34 -3.72
CA ASP A 196 -7.72 -13.53 -2.52
C ASP A 196 -6.88 -14.33 -1.49
N TYR A 197 -5.56 -14.34 -1.71
CA TYR A 197 -4.59 -15.04 -0.87
C TYR A 197 -4.67 -14.59 0.60
N PHE A 198 -5.07 -13.34 0.85
CA PHE A 198 -5.24 -12.81 2.21
C PHE A 198 -6.46 -13.44 2.88
N SER A 199 -7.65 -13.38 2.27
CA SER A 199 -8.85 -14.03 2.82
C SER A 199 -8.69 -15.55 2.95
N ILE A 200 -7.93 -16.20 2.06
CA ILE A 200 -7.60 -17.62 2.16
C ILE A 200 -6.70 -17.90 3.38
N ALA A 201 -5.63 -17.11 3.57
CA ALA A 201 -4.73 -17.25 4.71
C ALA A 201 -5.42 -16.95 6.04
N GLU A 202 -6.22 -15.87 6.11
CA GLU A 202 -6.97 -15.50 7.31
C GLU A 202 -8.03 -16.56 7.66
N SER A 203 -8.70 -17.15 6.67
CA SER A 203 -9.62 -18.28 6.91
C SER A 203 -8.87 -19.50 7.44
N ALA A 204 -7.75 -19.88 6.80
CA ALA A 204 -6.91 -20.99 7.23
C ALA A 204 -6.33 -20.79 8.65
N PHE A 205 -6.09 -19.55 9.08
CA PHE A 205 -5.63 -19.22 10.43
C PHE A 205 -6.79 -19.19 11.45
N LYS A 206 -7.94 -18.62 11.07
CA LYS A 206 -9.17 -18.54 11.88
C LYS A 206 -9.78 -19.89 12.19
N ASP A 207 -9.83 -20.80 11.20
CA ASP A 207 -10.33 -22.17 11.36
C ASP A 207 -9.48 -23.01 12.34
N ARG A 208 -8.27 -22.52 12.68
CA ARG A 208 -7.37 -23.06 13.71
C ARG A 208 -7.36 -22.22 14.99
N GLY A 209 -8.38 -21.40 15.20
CA GLY A 209 -8.56 -20.57 16.40
C GLY A 209 -7.51 -19.46 16.56
N TYR A 210 -6.87 -19.02 15.47
CA TYR A 210 -5.78 -18.04 15.46
C TYR A 210 -4.54 -18.40 16.30
N VAL A 211 -4.33 -19.68 16.63
CA VAL A 211 -3.19 -20.16 17.44
C VAL A 211 -2.22 -21.07 16.69
N ASN A 212 -2.32 -21.17 15.36
CA ASN A 212 -1.44 -21.98 14.53
C ASN A 212 -0.99 -21.24 13.26
N TYR A 213 0.27 -20.83 13.22
CA TYR A 213 0.87 -20.09 12.11
C TYR A 213 1.38 -20.99 10.98
N VAL A 214 1.61 -22.29 11.25
CA VAL A 214 2.15 -23.25 10.27
C VAL A 214 1.12 -23.53 9.17
N TYR A 215 -0.16 -23.62 9.52
CA TYR A 215 -1.23 -23.96 8.59
C TYR A 215 -1.53 -22.89 7.52
N PRO A 216 -1.63 -21.57 7.83
CA PRO A 216 -1.71 -20.53 6.79
C PRO A 216 -0.42 -20.43 5.96
N ARG A 217 0.76 -20.56 6.58
CA ARG A 217 2.06 -20.58 5.87
C ARG A 217 2.14 -21.69 4.82
N ASP A 218 1.78 -22.93 5.18
CA ASP A 218 1.75 -24.08 4.27
C ASP A 218 0.57 -24.09 3.30
N THR A 219 -0.49 -23.30 3.54
CA THR A 219 -1.54 -23.03 2.56
C THR A 219 -1.01 -22.07 1.49
N LEU A 220 -0.32 -21.00 1.89
CA LEU A 220 0.28 -20.02 0.99
C LEU A 220 1.41 -20.62 0.15
N GLU A 221 2.30 -21.45 0.73
CA GLU A 221 3.38 -22.14 -0.01
C GLU A 221 2.83 -22.90 -1.22
N LYS A 222 1.73 -23.64 -1.05
CA LYS A 222 1.09 -24.43 -2.13
C LYS A 222 0.47 -23.56 -3.22
N LEU A 223 -0.03 -22.37 -2.86
CA LEU A 223 -0.65 -21.43 -3.79
C LEU A 223 0.40 -20.62 -4.56
N VAL A 224 1.49 -20.22 -3.91
CA VAL A 224 2.66 -19.59 -4.56
C VAL A 224 3.31 -20.56 -5.55
N LEU A 225 3.47 -21.84 -5.18
CA LEU A 225 3.95 -22.90 -6.09
C LEU A 225 2.99 -23.23 -7.26
N GLN A 226 1.76 -22.71 -7.24
CA GLN A 226 0.80 -22.83 -8.35
C GLN A 226 0.77 -21.56 -9.21
N ASN A 227 1.04 -20.39 -8.62
CA ASN A 227 0.96 -19.07 -9.25
C ASN A 227 2.24 -18.24 -8.95
N GLU A 228 3.40 -18.72 -9.40
CA GLU A 228 4.74 -18.19 -9.03
C GLU A 228 4.90 -16.67 -9.23
N ASN A 229 4.15 -16.08 -10.18
CA ASN A 229 4.22 -14.67 -10.57
C ASN A 229 3.54 -13.67 -9.60
N SER A 230 2.70 -14.11 -8.66
CA SER A 230 1.99 -13.16 -7.77
C SER A 230 2.93 -12.59 -6.70
N GLN A 231 3.29 -11.30 -6.82
CA GLN A 231 4.09 -10.60 -5.81
C GLN A 231 3.40 -10.60 -4.44
N PHE A 232 2.09 -10.36 -4.40
CA PHE A 232 1.33 -10.30 -3.15
C PHE A 232 1.26 -11.66 -2.44
N ALA A 233 1.04 -12.76 -3.18
CA ALA A 233 1.09 -14.10 -2.60
C ALA A 233 2.48 -14.42 -2.04
N ASN A 234 3.54 -14.04 -2.76
CA ASN A 234 4.93 -14.19 -2.32
C ASN A 234 5.20 -13.38 -1.04
N GLU A 235 4.84 -12.10 -0.97
CA GLU A 235 5.05 -11.26 0.22
C GLU A 235 4.25 -11.75 1.44
N LEU A 236 3.02 -12.23 1.22
CA LEU A 236 2.18 -12.78 2.28
C LEU A 236 2.72 -14.12 2.80
N PHE A 237 3.21 -15.00 1.91
CA PHE A 237 3.94 -16.22 2.26
C PHE A 237 5.22 -15.89 3.05
N LYS A 238 6.07 -15.02 2.51
CA LYS A 238 7.29 -14.54 3.17
C LYS A 238 7.00 -13.95 4.55
N SER A 239 5.88 -13.25 4.73
CA SER A 239 5.45 -12.70 6.03
C SER A 239 5.14 -13.80 7.05
N TYR A 240 4.30 -14.78 6.70
CA TYR A 240 3.96 -15.90 7.59
C TYR A 240 5.17 -16.79 7.92
N SER A 241 6.09 -16.98 6.97
CA SER A 241 7.37 -17.68 7.21
C SER A 241 8.31 -16.88 8.12
N SER A 242 8.37 -15.55 7.97
CA SER A 242 9.13 -14.66 8.86
C SER A 242 8.59 -14.70 10.30
N PHE A 243 7.26 -14.73 10.50
CA PHE A 243 6.65 -14.91 11.82
C PHE A 243 7.03 -16.26 12.47
N LEU A 244 7.35 -17.28 11.66
CA LEU A 244 7.80 -18.61 12.07
C LEU A 244 9.33 -18.75 12.22
N GLY A 245 10.07 -17.63 12.17
CA GLY A 245 11.53 -17.62 12.28
C GLY A 245 12.26 -18.25 11.10
N GLU A 246 11.61 -18.44 9.95
CA GLU A 246 12.28 -18.93 8.74
C GLU A 246 13.13 -17.82 8.11
N SER A 247 14.32 -18.19 7.63
CA SER A 247 15.22 -17.27 6.93
C SER A 247 14.67 -16.91 5.53
N VAL A 248 13.91 -15.83 5.45
CA VAL A 248 13.36 -15.30 4.19
C VAL A 248 14.47 -14.71 3.31
N GLN A 249 14.45 -15.03 2.00
CA GLN A 249 15.24 -14.29 1.03
C GLN A 249 14.53 -12.99 0.62
N TYR A 250 15.20 -11.87 0.92
CA TYR A 250 14.78 -10.52 0.54
C TYR A 250 15.21 -10.23 -0.89
N ASP A 251 14.28 -9.74 -1.70
CA ASP A 251 14.54 -9.44 -3.10
C ASP A 251 15.53 -8.27 -3.17
N SER A 252 16.71 -8.51 -3.74
CA SER A 252 17.88 -7.66 -3.53
C SER A 252 17.80 -6.37 -4.35
N ALA A 253 17.22 -5.31 -3.77
CA ALA A 253 17.33 -3.97 -4.29
C ALA A 253 18.81 -3.60 -4.53
N THR A 254 19.16 -3.40 -5.80
CA THR A 254 20.42 -2.79 -6.29
C THR A 254 21.73 -3.17 -5.58
N LYS A 255 22.32 -4.31 -6.01
CA LYS A 255 23.74 -4.65 -5.78
C LYS A 255 24.75 -3.55 -6.19
N GLN A 256 24.33 -2.54 -6.96
CA GLN A 256 25.19 -1.47 -7.48
C GLN A 256 25.54 -0.37 -6.45
N GLU A 257 24.71 -0.11 -5.43
CA GLU A 257 24.97 0.99 -4.49
C GLU A 257 25.97 0.64 -3.36
N GLN A 258 26.35 -0.63 -3.23
CA GLN A 258 27.08 -1.14 -2.06
C GLN A 258 28.60 -0.89 -2.10
N GLN A 259 29.18 -0.44 -3.22
CA GLN A 259 30.64 -0.42 -3.42
C GLN A 259 31.37 0.88 -3.00
N ALA A 260 30.66 1.88 -2.47
CA ALA A 260 31.26 3.20 -2.14
C ALA A 260 30.62 3.88 -0.91
N VAL A 261 30.32 3.12 0.15
CA VAL A 261 29.73 3.65 1.40
C VAL A 261 30.64 3.31 2.57
N GLU A 262 30.98 4.31 3.38
CA GLU A 262 31.76 4.13 4.61
C GLU A 262 30.85 3.58 5.71
N LYS A 263 31.33 2.60 6.49
CA LYS A 263 30.55 1.98 7.56
C LYS A 263 31.25 2.11 8.91
N THR A 264 30.58 2.75 9.86
CA THR A 264 31.10 3.00 11.22
C THR A 264 30.26 2.19 12.20
N ALA A 265 30.88 1.28 12.95
CA ALA A 265 30.18 0.50 13.97
C ALA A 265 29.74 1.42 15.13
N VAL A 266 28.51 1.26 15.61
CA VAL A 266 27.92 2.11 16.67
C VAL A 266 27.15 1.31 17.70
N THR A 267 27.14 1.82 18.93
CA THR A 267 26.36 1.31 20.05
C THR A 267 24.96 1.92 20.10
N ILE A 268 24.08 1.29 20.88
CA ILE A 268 22.74 1.80 21.21
C ILE A 268 22.82 3.20 21.88
N ASP A 269 23.85 3.46 22.69
CA ASP A 269 24.04 4.77 23.34
C ASP A 269 24.44 5.86 22.35
N GLU A 270 25.38 5.59 21.44
CA GLU A 270 25.79 6.57 20.41
C GLU A 270 24.64 6.92 19.45
N ILE A 271 23.78 5.95 19.13
CA ILE A 271 22.55 6.19 18.35
C ILE A 271 21.59 7.10 19.13
N VAL A 272 21.40 6.85 20.44
CA VAL A 272 20.52 7.69 21.28
C VAL A 272 21.07 9.11 21.40
N GLU A 273 22.36 9.29 21.66
CA GLU A 273 22.98 10.62 21.72
C GLU A 273 22.83 11.39 20.40
N LYS A 274 22.95 10.72 19.24
CA LYS A 274 22.76 11.36 17.93
C LYS A 274 21.32 11.87 17.72
N ILE A 275 20.30 11.16 18.23
CA ILE A 275 18.90 11.40 17.84
C ILE A 275 18.03 12.02 18.94
N LYS A 276 18.43 11.98 20.21
CA LYS A 276 17.60 12.40 21.36
C LYS A 276 17.19 13.88 21.37
N ALA A 277 17.93 14.75 20.68
CA ALA A 277 17.59 16.17 20.55
C ALA A 277 16.31 16.42 19.73
N HIS A 278 15.95 15.48 18.86
CA HIS A 278 14.81 15.62 17.96
C HIS A 278 13.49 15.28 18.67
N ARG A 279 12.40 15.90 18.22
CA ARG A 279 11.06 15.74 18.83
C ARG A 279 10.24 14.61 18.21
N VAL A 280 10.53 14.26 16.96
CA VAL A 280 9.91 13.18 16.22
C VAL A 280 11.02 12.39 15.53
N LEU A 281 11.02 11.07 15.71
CA LEU A 281 11.92 10.13 15.06
C LEU A 281 11.10 9.26 14.11
N MET A 282 11.50 9.16 12.85
CA MET A 282 10.82 8.34 11.84
C MET A 282 11.76 7.25 11.35
N PHE A 283 11.57 6.03 11.87
CA PHE A 283 12.27 4.84 11.40
C PHE A 283 11.44 4.16 10.30
N ASN A 284 12.11 3.62 9.27
CA ASN A 284 11.46 2.65 8.38
C ASN A 284 11.84 1.20 8.71
N GLU A 285 11.00 0.28 8.27
CA GLU A 285 11.25 -1.16 8.24
C GLU A 285 10.99 -1.74 6.85
N ASN A 286 11.62 -2.88 6.60
CA ASN A 286 11.12 -3.85 5.65
C ASN A 286 10.25 -4.82 6.46
N HIS A 287 8.97 -4.98 6.13
CA HIS A 287 8.03 -5.74 6.95
C HIS A 287 8.41 -7.22 7.16
N LEU A 288 9.27 -7.76 6.28
CA LEU A 288 9.80 -9.12 6.33
C LEU A 288 11.03 -9.26 7.24
N GLN A 289 11.58 -8.15 7.78
CA GLN A 289 12.80 -8.11 8.60
C GLN A 289 12.53 -7.72 10.06
N PRO A 290 12.22 -8.68 10.95
CA PRO A 290 11.98 -8.45 12.38
C PRO A 290 13.08 -7.65 13.10
N ARG A 291 14.34 -7.72 12.63
CA ARG A 291 15.48 -6.94 13.17
C ARG A 291 15.25 -5.42 13.16
N CYS A 292 14.47 -4.88 12.21
CA CYS A 292 14.12 -3.47 12.17
C CYS A 292 13.27 -3.03 13.38
N ARG A 293 12.46 -3.96 13.91
CA ARG A 293 11.62 -3.79 15.10
C ARG A 293 12.45 -3.98 16.37
N LEU A 294 13.36 -4.95 16.36
CA LEU A 294 14.31 -5.22 17.45
C LEU A 294 15.25 -4.03 17.71
N LEU A 295 15.77 -3.35 16.68
CA LEU A 295 16.61 -2.16 16.88
C LEU A 295 15.87 -1.07 17.68
N ILE A 296 14.62 -0.78 17.30
CA ILE A 296 13.79 0.22 17.97
C ILE A 296 13.46 -0.23 19.40
N ASN A 297 13.21 -1.53 19.60
CA ASN A 297 12.97 -2.13 20.91
C ASN A 297 14.18 -1.98 21.86
N LEU A 298 15.41 -2.10 21.34
CA LEU A 298 16.65 -1.86 22.09
C LEU A 298 16.89 -0.37 22.42
N LEU A 299 16.44 0.55 21.56
CA LEU A 299 16.56 2.00 21.78
C LEU A 299 15.52 2.54 22.77
N LEU A 300 14.31 1.96 22.80
CA LEU A 300 13.15 2.45 23.54
C LEU A 300 13.40 2.66 25.06
N PRO A 301 14.08 1.76 25.80
CA PRO A 301 14.42 1.96 27.23
C PRO A 301 15.20 3.24 27.55
N LYS A 302 16.00 3.74 26.59
CA LYS A 302 16.79 4.97 26.73
C LYS A 302 16.03 6.17 26.18
N LEU A 303 15.37 6.04 25.03
CA LEU A 303 14.53 7.10 24.46
C LEU A 303 13.37 7.50 25.40
N SER A 304 12.78 6.55 26.14
CA SER A 304 11.79 6.84 27.19
C SER A 304 12.34 7.81 28.26
N LYS A 305 13.58 7.62 28.71
CA LYS A 305 14.26 8.50 29.68
C LYS A 305 14.55 9.89 29.10
N GLU A 306 14.79 9.97 27.79
CA GLU A 306 14.92 11.21 27.02
C GLU A 306 13.54 11.83 26.63
N GLY A 307 12.46 11.37 27.27
CA GLY A 307 11.12 11.96 27.21
C GLY A 307 10.22 11.46 26.06
N PHE A 308 10.65 10.46 25.27
CA PHE A 308 9.79 9.87 24.24
C PHE A 308 8.62 9.10 24.86
N ASN A 309 7.39 9.50 24.49
CA ASN A 309 6.16 9.12 25.18
C ASN A 309 5.04 8.61 24.25
N VAL A 310 5.27 8.58 22.93
CA VAL A 310 4.38 7.96 21.94
C VAL A 310 5.18 7.05 21.01
N LEU A 311 4.67 5.83 20.78
CA LEU A 311 5.09 4.94 19.70
C LEU A 311 3.97 4.85 18.67
N ALA A 312 4.23 5.24 17.43
CA ALA A 312 3.29 5.22 16.31
C ALA A 312 3.68 4.13 15.30
N LEU A 313 2.74 3.26 14.94
CA LEU A 313 2.99 2.08 14.13
C LEU A 313 2.08 2.03 12.89
N GLU A 314 2.66 1.80 11.71
CA GLU A 314 1.92 1.53 10.47
C GLU A 314 1.19 0.17 10.50
N SER A 315 1.65 -0.76 11.34
CA SER A 315 1.04 -2.08 11.54
C SER A 315 -0.32 -2.07 12.24
N LEU A 316 -0.83 -0.89 12.62
CA LEU A 316 -2.06 -0.67 13.39
C LEU A 316 -2.99 0.33 12.68
N SER A 317 -4.29 0.03 12.67
CA SER A 317 -5.31 0.96 12.19
C SER A 317 -5.40 2.20 13.07
N GLU A 318 -5.88 3.33 12.53
CA GLU A 318 -5.99 4.55 13.31
C GLU A 318 -6.88 4.44 14.57
N ASP A 319 -7.84 3.52 14.59
CA ASP A 319 -8.78 3.28 15.70
C ASP A 319 -8.39 2.11 16.63
N GLU A 320 -7.22 1.50 16.42
CA GLU A 320 -6.69 0.46 17.30
C GLU A 320 -6.14 1.06 18.62
N ASP A 321 -6.97 0.98 19.65
CA ASP A 321 -6.67 1.37 21.05
C ASP A 321 -6.80 0.20 22.04
N ARG A 322 -7.09 -1.02 21.56
CA ARG A 322 -7.13 -2.24 22.38
C ARG A 322 -5.79 -2.49 23.09
N ILE A 323 -4.65 -2.26 22.41
CA ILE A 323 -3.30 -2.37 22.97
C ILE A 323 -3.11 -1.46 24.18
N ASN A 324 -3.63 -0.23 24.16
CA ASN A 324 -3.50 0.68 25.30
C ASN A 324 -4.30 0.18 26.51
N ARG A 325 -5.47 -0.42 26.27
CA ARG A 325 -6.40 -0.94 27.30
C ARG A 325 -5.99 -2.31 27.87
N LEU A 326 -5.48 -3.23 27.05
CA LEU A 326 -5.01 -4.56 27.47
C LEU A 326 -3.56 -4.53 28.00
N GLY A 327 -2.73 -3.63 27.48
CA GLY A 327 -1.30 -3.56 27.76
C GLY A 327 -0.41 -4.44 26.87
N PHE A 328 -1.02 -5.26 26.00
CA PHE A 328 -0.34 -6.19 25.09
C PHE A 328 -1.15 -6.37 23.79
N PRO A 329 -0.54 -6.81 22.67
CA PRO A 329 -1.23 -7.05 21.41
C PRO A 329 -1.75 -8.50 21.28
N ASN A 330 -2.78 -8.66 20.46
CA ASN A 330 -3.38 -9.94 20.06
C ASN A 330 -3.51 -10.03 18.52
N VAL A 331 -3.98 -11.16 18.00
CA VAL A 331 -4.11 -11.40 16.53
C VAL A 331 -5.07 -10.45 15.79
N GLU A 332 -5.96 -9.79 16.53
CA GLU A 332 -6.92 -8.80 15.99
C GLU A 332 -6.37 -7.37 16.03
N SER A 333 -5.19 -7.14 16.62
CA SER A 333 -4.60 -5.78 16.74
C SER A 333 -4.02 -5.28 15.42
N GLY A 334 -3.58 -6.20 14.54
CA GLY A 334 -2.99 -5.88 13.25
C GLY A 334 -2.43 -7.13 12.56
N PHE A 335 -2.07 -7.01 11.28
CA PHE A 335 -1.43 -8.12 10.56
C PHE A 335 0.04 -8.28 10.99
N TYR A 336 0.86 -7.22 10.85
CA TYR A 336 2.27 -7.29 11.21
C TYR A 336 2.55 -7.31 12.72
N THR A 337 1.56 -7.05 13.58
CA THR A 337 1.71 -7.28 15.04
C THR A 337 1.80 -8.76 15.41
N ARG A 338 1.53 -9.68 14.48
CA ARG A 338 1.64 -11.13 14.67
C ARG A 338 3.09 -11.63 14.68
N ASP A 339 4.04 -10.81 14.24
CA ASP A 339 5.47 -11.01 14.50
C ASP A 339 5.76 -10.83 16.01
N PRO A 340 6.38 -11.83 16.69
CA PRO A 340 6.87 -11.67 18.05
C PRO A 340 7.73 -10.42 18.29
N ASN A 341 8.54 -9.98 17.32
CA ASN A 341 9.38 -8.78 17.47
C ASN A 341 8.56 -7.49 17.47
N MET A 342 7.51 -7.38 16.63
CA MET A 342 6.56 -6.26 16.70
C MET A 342 5.79 -6.29 18.03
N ALA A 343 5.35 -7.47 18.47
CA ALA A 343 4.64 -7.61 19.73
C ALA A 343 5.52 -7.29 20.96
N ASN A 344 6.79 -7.67 20.94
CA ASN A 344 7.75 -7.38 22.00
C ASN A 344 8.12 -5.88 22.04
N LEU A 345 8.27 -5.23 20.88
CA LEU A 345 8.41 -3.76 20.79
C LEU A 345 7.20 -3.06 21.44
N ILE A 346 5.97 -3.53 21.17
CA ILE A 346 4.74 -3.01 21.80
C ILE A 346 4.75 -3.24 23.33
N ARG A 347 5.15 -4.43 23.82
CA ARG A 347 5.27 -4.72 25.26
C ARG A 347 6.25 -3.77 25.95
N THR A 348 7.46 -3.61 25.39
CA THR A 348 8.47 -2.69 25.92
C THR A 348 7.97 -1.25 25.92
N ALA A 349 7.26 -0.82 24.86
CA ALA A 349 6.63 0.51 24.83
C ALA A 349 5.64 0.72 25.99
N ARG A 350 4.77 -0.25 26.27
CA ARG A 350 3.81 -0.18 27.39
C ARG A 350 4.49 -0.25 28.76
N ILE A 351 5.55 -1.06 28.92
CA ILE A 351 6.38 -1.12 30.15
C ILE A 351 7.02 0.24 30.45
N TYR A 352 7.56 0.92 29.44
CA TYR A 352 8.15 2.26 29.56
C TYR A 352 7.13 3.41 29.49
N GLY A 353 5.83 3.11 29.59
CA GLY A 353 4.76 4.10 29.72
C GLY A 353 4.36 4.82 28.42
N LEU A 354 4.91 4.44 27.26
CA LEU A 354 4.55 5.07 25.98
C LEU A 354 3.10 4.73 25.62
N LYS A 355 2.38 5.72 25.08
CA LYS A 355 1.11 5.51 24.36
C LYS A 355 1.44 4.85 23.02
N VAL A 356 0.78 3.73 22.71
CA VAL A 356 0.88 3.11 21.38
C VAL A 356 -0.28 3.61 20.53
N ILE A 357 -0.02 4.00 19.28
CA ILE A 357 -1.05 4.44 18.33
C ILE A 357 -0.85 3.81 16.97
N GLY A 358 -1.95 3.47 16.29
CA GLY A 358 -1.95 3.28 14.85
C GLY A 358 -2.16 4.59 14.10
N TYR A 359 -1.77 4.59 12.83
CA TYR A 359 -1.97 5.72 11.93
C TYR A 359 -2.32 5.30 10.49
N GLU A 360 -2.47 4.01 10.23
CA GLU A 360 -2.76 3.47 8.90
C GLU A 360 -4.09 3.96 8.31
N ASP A 361 -4.12 4.18 7.00
CA ASP A 361 -5.33 4.42 6.20
C ASP A 361 -5.51 3.29 5.16
N PHE A 362 -6.45 2.38 5.43
CA PHE A 362 -6.90 1.37 4.46
C PHE A 362 -7.85 1.95 3.39
N GLY A 363 -8.06 3.28 3.37
CA GLY A 363 -8.95 3.97 2.46
C GLY A 363 -8.36 4.21 1.08
N ASN A 364 -7.57 5.28 0.92
CA ASN A 364 -7.16 5.75 -0.41
C ASN A 364 -5.65 5.65 -0.63
N ALA A 365 -5.21 4.57 -1.29
CA ALA A 365 -3.81 4.33 -1.66
C ALA A 365 -3.09 5.56 -2.27
N SER A 366 -3.73 6.31 -3.17
CA SER A 366 -3.13 7.50 -3.82
C SER A 366 -3.19 8.78 -2.97
N GLN A 367 -3.59 8.68 -1.70
CA GLN A 367 -3.50 9.72 -0.67
C GLN A 367 -3.02 9.15 0.68
N ARG A 368 -2.54 7.90 0.74
CA ARG A 368 -2.23 7.16 1.97
C ARG A 368 -1.21 7.91 2.82
N ASP A 369 -0.08 8.34 2.26
CA ASP A 369 0.92 9.17 2.94
C ASP A 369 0.34 10.46 3.57
N LEU A 370 -0.58 11.14 2.87
CA LEU A 370 -1.22 12.36 3.37
C LEU A 370 -2.20 12.04 4.51
N GLN A 371 -2.91 10.90 4.45
CA GLN A 371 -3.85 10.52 5.49
C GLN A 371 -3.13 9.95 6.72
N GLN A 372 -2.15 9.06 6.52
CA GLN A 372 -1.21 8.61 7.53
C GLN A 372 -0.56 9.78 8.28
N ALA A 373 -0.09 10.81 7.56
CA ALA A 373 0.47 12.01 8.19
C ALA A 373 -0.55 12.75 9.08
N LYS A 374 -1.80 12.91 8.66
CA LYS A 374 -2.87 13.51 9.50
C LYS A 374 -3.17 12.63 10.72
N ASN A 375 -3.32 11.33 10.52
CA ASN A 375 -3.66 10.36 11.55
C ASN A 375 -2.57 10.37 12.64
N LEU A 376 -1.29 10.33 12.24
CA LEU A 376 -0.13 10.50 13.11
C LEU A 376 -0.20 11.81 13.90
N ILE A 377 -0.47 12.95 13.24
CA ILE A 377 -0.56 14.27 13.90
C ILE A 377 -1.69 14.31 14.95
N GLN A 378 -2.86 13.78 14.59
CA GLN A 378 -4.05 13.79 15.43
C GLN A 378 -3.93 12.82 16.62
N LYS A 379 -3.59 11.57 16.37
CA LYS A 379 -3.60 10.49 17.37
C LYS A 379 -2.40 10.61 18.35
N SER A 380 -1.30 11.25 17.94
CA SER A 380 -0.18 11.62 18.84
C SER A 380 -0.39 12.92 19.61
N GLU A 381 -1.28 13.80 19.16
CA GLU A 381 -1.50 15.15 19.71
C GLU A 381 -0.25 16.08 19.63
N ILE A 382 0.73 15.75 18.78
CA ILE A 382 2.01 16.47 18.63
C ILE A 382 1.83 17.96 18.29
N ALA A 383 0.80 18.31 17.51
CA ALA A 383 0.53 19.69 17.11
C ALA A 383 -0.03 20.59 18.24
N THR A 384 -0.52 20.00 19.34
CA THR A 384 -1.16 20.74 20.46
C THR A 384 -0.43 20.58 21.79
N LYS A 385 0.43 19.56 21.95
CA LYS A 385 1.13 19.24 23.20
C LYS A 385 2.65 19.26 23.01
N ASN A 386 3.31 20.35 23.39
CA ASN A 386 4.76 20.53 23.23
C ASN A 386 5.62 19.46 23.92
N GLN A 387 5.12 18.86 25.00
CA GLN A 387 5.76 17.76 25.72
C GLN A 387 5.67 16.39 25.03
N VAL A 388 4.89 16.25 23.95
CA VAL A 388 4.85 15.01 23.16
C VAL A 388 6.13 14.87 22.35
N LYS A 389 6.73 13.68 22.45
CA LYS A 389 7.87 13.19 21.67
C LYS A 389 7.52 11.82 21.08
N VAL A 390 7.65 11.67 19.77
CA VAL A 390 7.12 10.51 19.03
C VAL A 390 8.23 9.68 18.38
N ILE A 391 8.15 8.37 18.54
CA ILE A 391 8.86 7.39 17.72
C ILE A 391 7.85 6.84 16.70
N VAL A 392 8.15 6.90 15.41
CA VAL A 392 7.31 6.39 14.32
C VAL A 392 8.03 5.22 13.65
N LEU A 393 7.29 4.16 13.34
CA LEU A 393 7.74 3.04 12.51
C LEU A 393 6.83 2.92 11.28
N ALA A 394 7.44 2.97 10.09
CA ALA A 394 6.77 2.99 8.80
C ALA A 394 7.36 1.96 7.80
N GLY A 395 6.61 1.59 6.77
CA GLY A 395 7.11 0.77 5.67
C GLY A 395 7.99 1.57 4.70
N GLY A 396 9.16 1.02 4.34
CA GLY A 396 9.94 1.46 3.17
C GLY A 396 10.09 2.98 3.00
N GLY A 397 9.51 3.52 1.92
CA GLY A 397 9.69 4.91 1.48
C GLY A 397 8.86 5.97 2.21
N HIS A 398 7.97 5.62 3.14
CA HIS A 398 7.09 6.60 3.81
C HIS A 398 7.82 7.65 4.65
N ILE A 399 9.11 7.45 4.94
CA ILE A 399 9.98 8.40 5.63
C ILE A 399 10.87 9.24 4.71
N GLU A 400 10.80 9.10 3.38
CA GLU A 400 11.74 9.75 2.45
C GLU A 400 11.60 11.28 2.42
N GLU A 401 12.75 11.95 2.34
CA GLU A 401 12.89 13.40 2.24
C GLU A 401 13.35 13.87 0.85
N GLY A 402 13.40 15.20 0.67
CA GLY A 402 13.67 15.86 -0.61
C GLY A 402 12.41 16.53 -1.17
N ASP A 403 12.37 16.74 -2.48
CA ASP A 403 11.19 17.28 -3.19
C ASP A 403 10.92 16.47 -4.47
N THR A 404 10.50 15.22 -4.25
CA THR A 404 10.27 14.14 -5.23
C THR A 404 9.01 14.33 -6.11
N GLY A 405 8.74 15.57 -6.51
CA GLY A 405 7.63 15.93 -7.41
C GLY A 405 6.31 16.19 -6.70
N GLU A 406 5.19 15.84 -7.34
CA GLU A 406 3.85 16.15 -6.83
C GLU A 406 3.41 15.22 -5.69
N ASN A 407 3.73 13.93 -5.81
CA ASN A 407 3.56 12.94 -4.73
C ASN A 407 4.60 13.20 -3.63
N LYS A 408 4.19 12.96 -2.38
CA LYS A 408 5.01 13.20 -1.18
C LYS A 408 4.84 12.07 -0.17
N SER A 409 5.92 11.74 0.52
CA SER A 409 5.96 10.80 1.64
C SER A 409 5.16 11.33 2.85
N MET A 410 4.81 10.42 3.76
CA MET A 410 4.23 10.76 5.06
C MET A 410 5.14 11.74 5.82
N ALA A 411 6.47 11.59 5.78
CA ALA A 411 7.41 12.54 6.39
C ALA A 411 7.33 13.95 5.77
N GLN A 412 7.33 14.06 4.44
CA GLN A 412 7.18 15.35 3.74
C GLN A 412 5.83 16.02 4.05
N TYR A 413 4.72 15.26 4.10
CA TYR A 413 3.42 15.79 4.50
C TYR A 413 3.40 16.19 5.99
N PHE A 414 3.98 15.40 6.88
CA PHE A 414 4.08 15.71 8.31
C PHE A 414 4.83 17.02 8.56
N LYS A 415 6.02 17.19 7.96
CA LYS A 415 6.85 18.41 7.99
C LYS A 415 6.09 19.62 7.43
N LYS A 416 5.39 19.44 6.30
CA LYS A 416 4.55 20.47 5.68
C LYS A 416 3.38 20.92 6.57
N LEU A 417 2.71 19.99 7.24
CA LEU A 417 1.52 20.24 8.07
C LEU A 417 1.85 20.79 9.45
N THR A 418 2.87 20.27 10.13
CA THR A 418 3.19 20.62 11.54
C THR A 418 4.22 21.73 11.69
N LYS A 419 5.09 21.93 10.69
CA LYS A 419 6.35 22.70 10.80
C LYS A 419 7.37 22.13 11.80
N ILE A 420 7.14 20.91 12.29
CA ILE A 420 8.13 20.13 13.03
C ILE A 420 8.94 19.34 12.02
N ASP A 421 10.26 19.36 12.19
CA ASP A 421 11.15 18.54 11.38
C ASP A 421 11.29 17.14 12.01
N PRO A 422 10.82 16.05 11.35
CA PRO A 422 11.03 14.69 11.83
C PRO A 422 12.44 14.23 11.46
N TYR A 423 13.18 13.65 12.41
CA TYR A 423 14.48 13.07 12.11
C TYR A 423 14.30 11.69 11.46
N THR A 424 14.75 11.52 10.22
CA THR A 424 14.43 10.32 9.43
C THR A 424 15.58 9.31 9.42
N ILE A 425 15.27 8.06 9.77
CA ILE A 425 16.24 7.00 10.07
C ILE A 425 15.95 5.77 9.19
N ASN A 426 16.78 5.59 8.17
CA ASN A 426 16.60 4.56 7.16
C ASN A 426 17.35 3.26 7.54
N GLN A 427 16.61 2.18 7.76
CA GLN A 427 17.13 0.84 8.04
C GLN A 427 17.17 -0.08 6.81
N VAL A 428 16.52 0.32 5.70
CA VAL A 428 16.20 -0.58 4.57
C VAL A 428 17.09 -0.40 3.35
N LYS A 429 17.70 0.78 3.15
CA LYS A 429 18.56 1.01 1.97
C LYS A 429 19.83 0.18 1.99
N PHE A 430 20.37 -0.10 3.18
CA PHE A 430 21.59 -0.90 3.35
C PHE A 430 21.30 -2.20 4.08
N LEU A 431 20.51 -3.08 3.44
CA LEU A 431 20.30 -4.44 3.92
C LEU A 431 21.64 -5.19 4.02
N ALA A 432 21.99 -5.60 5.24
CA ALA A 432 23.27 -6.26 5.50
C ALA A 432 23.38 -7.62 4.78
N MET A 433 24.57 -7.92 4.26
CA MET A 433 24.92 -9.20 3.66
C MET A 433 25.04 -10.28 4.75
N GLN A 434 24.04 -11.17 4.84
CA GLN A 434 24.06 -12.56 5.35
C GLN A 434 24.63 -12.91 6.74
N GLU A 435 25.45 -12.08 7.39
CA GLU A 435 26.10 -12.35 8.68
C GLU A 435 25.33 -11.72 9.84
N ILE A 436 24.69 -12.56 10.65
CA ILE A 436 24.15 -12.16 11.96
C ILE A 436 25.32 -12.09 12.95
N ASN A 437 25.65 -10.89 13.43
CA ASN A 437 26.80 -10.65 14.33
C ASN A 437 26.50 -9.60 15.42
N ASP A 438 25.22 -9.25 15.61
CA ASP A 438 24.71 -8.30 16.60
C ASP A 438 25.26 -6.87 16.53
N SER A 439 25.98 -6.52 15.46
CA SER A 439 26.50 -5.16 15.24
C SER A 439 25.46 -4.26 14.57
N ILE A 440 25.62 -2.94 14.79
CA ILE A 440 24.89 -1.89 14.08
C ILE A 440 25.94 -0.96 13.47
N TYR A 441 25.70 -0.47 12.25
CA TYR A 441 26.59 0.41 11.52
C TYR A 441 25.83 1.66 11.05
N VAL A 442 26.43 2.84 11.24
CA VAL A 442 26.09 4.04 10.47
C VAL A 442 26.70 3.91 9.08
N MET A 443 25.95 4.31 8.06
CA MET A 443 26.32 4.17 6.65
C MET A 443 26.45 5.57 6.02
N ASP A 444 27.69 6.06 5.89
CA ASP A 444 27.99 7.43 5.45
C ASP A 444 28.45 7.48 3.99
N ASN A 445 27.80 8.32 3.17
CA ASN A 445 28.18 8.61 1.79
C ASN A 445 27.61 9.97 1.35
N LYS A 446 28.45 10.80 0.70
CA LYS A 446 28.12 12.15 0.21
C LYS A 446 26.99 12.22 -0.85
N VAL A 447 26.57 11.07 -1.40
CA VAL A 447 25.49 10.95 -2.40
C VAL A 447 24.14 10.62 -1.73
N LEU A 448 24.13 10.30 -0.44
CA LEU A 448 22.89 10.03 0.31
C LEU A 448 22.19 11.35 0.67
N ASN A 449 20.95 11.49 0.20
CA ASN A 449 20.19 12.75 0.24
C ASN A 449 18.68 12.56 0.48
N GLY A 450 18.25 11.37 0.92
CA GLY A 450 16.84 11.03 1.13
C GLY A 450 16.42 10.85 2.59
N ASN A 451 17.37 10.82 3.55
CA ASN A 451 17.12 10.71 5.00
C ASN A 451 18.29 11.29 5.81
N ASP A 452 18.06 11.69 7.06
CA ASP A 452 19.10 12.23 7.96
C ASP A 452 20.15 11.20 8.40
N LEU A 453 19.75 9.93 8.57
CA LEU A 453 20.58 8.86 9.08
C LEU A 453 20.28 7.55 8.37
N TYR A 454 21.33 6.86 7.94
CA TYR A 454 21.25 5.51 7.38
C TYR A 454 21.93 4.52 8.33
N LEU A 455 21.22 3.44 8.66
CA LEU A 455 21.68 2.37 9.54
C LEU A 455 21.62 1.03 8.81
N SER A 456 22.65 0.21 9.01
CA SER A 456 22.62 -1.22 8.70
C SER A 456 22.74 -2.01 10.00
N ASN A 457 21.84 -2.97 10.26
CA ASN A 457 21.86 -3.73 11.51
C ASN A 457 21.88 -5.25 11.28
N ASN A 458 22.70 -5.93 12.06
CA ASN A 458 22.99 -7.37 11.98
C ASN A 458 22.51 -8.11 13.24
N LEU A 459 21.50 -7.53 13.92
CA LEU A 459 20.91 -8.04 15.15
C LEU A 459 20.25 -9.39 14.95
N ASN A 460 20.45 -10.32 15.88
CA ASN A 460 19.73 -11.59 15.89
C ASN A 460 18.26 -11.38 16.32
N SER A 461 17.32 -11.57 15.39
CA SER A 461 15.86 -11.46 15.62
C SER A 461 15.25 -12.54 16.52
N ASP A 462 16.01 -13.58 16.88
CA ASP A 462 15.60 -14.56 17.89
C ASP A 462 15.69 -13.99 19.33
N LYS A 463 16.33 -12.82 19.52
CA LYS A 463 16.50 -12.21 20.85
C LYS A 463 15.20 -11.64 21.40
N ILE A 464 14.72 -12.28 22.47
CA ILE A 464 13.53 -11.83 23.21
C ILE A 464 13.93 -10.64 24.10
N VAL A 465 13.49 -9.45 23.69
CA VAL A 465 13.71 -8.17 24.41
C VAL A 465 12.36 -7.64 24.87
N ILE A 466 12.14 -7.63 26.19
CA ILE A 466 10.92 -7.09 26.82
C ILE A 466 11.36 -6.30 28.06
N GLY A 467 11.24 -4.97 28.02
CA GLY A 467 11.72 -4.10 29.10
C GLY A 467 13.23 -3.82 29.02
N SER A 468 13.96 -4.01 30.11
CA SER A 468 15.42 -3.86 30.19
C SER A 468 16.14 -5.21 30.04
N ASN A 469 17.16 -5.27 29.19
CA ASN A 469 17.91 -6.51 28.84
C ASN A 469 18.67 -7.19 29.98
N ASP A 470 18.77 -6.55 31.15
CA ASP A 470 19.84 -6.81 32.12
C ASP A 470 19.70 -8.14 32.90
N LEU A 471 18.64 -8.92 32.66
CA LEU A 471 18.29 -10.16 33.37
C LEU A 471 17.75 -11.27 32.44
N ASN A 472 18.41 -11.51 31.29
CA ASN A 472 18.09 -12.68 30.46
C ASN A 472 18.78 -13.96 31.02
N ARG A 473 18.02 -15.06 31.21
CA ARG A 473 18.59 -16.40 31.49
C ARG A 473 18.44 -17.33 30.28
N ARG A 474 19.41 -18.22 30.11
CA ARG A 474 19.34 -19.33 29.14
C ARG A 474 18.44 -20.44 29.66
N TYR A 475 17.40 -20.76 28.91
CA TYR A 475 16.56 -21.94 29.11
C TYR A 475 16.79 -22.95 27.96
N LEU A 476 16.70 -24.25 28.25
CA LEU A 476 16.88 -25.31 27.27
C LEU A 476 15.56 -26.07 27.12
N LEU A 477 14.84 -25.81 26.03
CA LEU A 477 13.66 -26.60 25.66
C LEU A 477 14.13 -27.96 25.12
N LEU A 478 13.83 -29.02 25.86
CA LEU A 478 14.01 -30.40 25.40
C LEU A 478 12.78 -30.81 24.57
N SER A 479 12.95 -31.41 23.38
CA SER A 479 11.83 -32.04 22.69
C SER A 479 11.46 -33.33 23.43
N THR A 480 10.28 -33.36 24.05
CA THR A 480 9.78 -34.55 24.75
C THR A 480 9.28 -35.65 23.80
N ASP A 481 9.32 -35.41 22.48
CA ASP A 481 8.82 -36.35 21.48
C ASP A 481 9.70 -36.36 20.22
N SER A 482 10.20 -37.55 19.89
CA SER A 482 10.81 -37.92 18.61
C SER A 482 9.89 -38.80 17.75
N THR A 483 8.63 -38.99 18.19
CA THR A 483 7.76 -40.10 17.73
C THR A 483 6.72 -39.72 16.66
N LYS A 484 6.53 -38.42 16.38
CA LYS A 484 5.54 -37.92 15.40
C LYS A 484 6.21 -37.16 14.26
N SER A 485 6.21 -37.77 13.08
CA SER A 485 6.85 -37.30 11.83
C SER A 485 6.12 -36.11 11.15
N GLY A 486 5.71 -35.10 11.92
CA GLY A 486 4.92 -33.96 11.42
C GLY A 486 5.58 -32.61 11.67
N LYS A 487 5.39 -31.65 10.75
CA LYS A 487 5.68 -30.23 11.01
C LYS A 487 5.02 -29.82 12.33
N SER A 488 5.76 -29.12 13.18
CA SER A 488 5.29 -28.55 14.45
C SER A 488 5.99 -27.23 14.72
N ALA A 489 5.43 -26.40 15.59
CA ALA A 489 5.99 -25.11 15.96
C ALA A 489 6.00 -24.90 17.48
N ILE A 490 7.02 -24.16 17.93
CA ILE A 490 7.26 -23.72 19.30
C ILE A 490 6.66 -22.33 19.46
N TYR A 491 5.85 -22.16 20.49
CA TYR A 491 5.24 -20.90 20.88
C TYR A 491 5.60 -20.64 22.35
N ILE A 492 6.23 -19.53 22.67
CA ILE A 492 6.38 -19.07 24.05
C ILE A 492 5.50 -17.84 24.22
N TYR A 493 4.61 -17.85 25.20
CA TYR A 493 3.79 -16.70 25.57
C TYR A 493 4.20 -16.18 26.94
N HIS A 494 4.04 -14.88 27.19
CA HIS A 494 4.03 -14.37 28.56
C HIS A 494 2.74 -14.88 29.25
N GLU A 495 2.87 -15.62 30.35
CA GLU A 495 1.78 -16.45 30.90
C GLU A 495 0.54 -15.61 31.27
N LYS A 496 0.76 -14.43 31.87
CA LYS A 496 -0.35 -13.52 32.23
C LYS A 496 -1.16 -13.08 31.01
N GLU A 497 -0.52 -12.87 29.86
CA GLU A 497 -1.20 -12.47 28.63
C GLU A 497 -2.01 -13.63 28.06
N TYR A 498 -1.40 -14.82 27.97
CA TYR A 498 -2.08 -16.03 27.49
C TYR A 498 -3.27 -16.43 28.38
N GLN A 499 -3.25 -16.12 29.68
CA GLN A 499 -4.41 -16.37 30.54
C GLN A 499 -5.54 -15.35 30.37
N LEU A 500 -5.24 -14.11 29.99
CA LEU A 500 -6.24 -13.08 29.70
C LEU A 500 -6.83 -13.21 28.29
N ASP A 501 -6.00 -13.55 27.29
CA ASP A 501 -6.41 -13.75 25.90
C ASP A 501 -5.62 -14.91 25.27
N LYS A 502 -6.32 -15.96 24.83
CA LYS A 502 -5.70 -17.12 24.16
C LYS A 502 -5.17 -16.78 22.75
N THR A 503 -5.50 -15.60 22.24
CA THR A 503 -5.02 -15.02 20.98
C THR A 503 -3.97 -13.92 21.18
N ALA A 504 -3.44 -13.73 22.40
CA ALA A 504 -2.24 -12.95 22.64
C ALA A 504 -1.11 -13.42 21.72
N ILE A 505 -0.29 -12.49 21.19
CA ILE A 505 0.84 -12.87 20.32
C ILE A 505 1.93 -13.54 21.19
N PRO A 506 2.62 -14.60 20.75
CA PRO A 506 3.77 -15.11 21.49
C PRO A 506 4.89 -14.05 21.67
N VAL A 507 5.76 -14.27 22.66
CA VAL A 507 7.04 -13.55 22.81
C VAL A 507 8.15 -14.16 21.96
N TYR A 508 7.98 -15.42 21.54
CA TYR A 508 8.85 -16.14 20.61
C TYR A 508 8.05 -17.22 19.86
N LEU A 509 8.28 -17.34 18.55
CA LEU A 509 7.64 -18.31 17.66
C LEU A 509 8.68 -18.86 16.69
N SER A 510 8.75 -20.19 16.54
CA SER A 510 9.64 -20.82 15.56
C SER A 510 9.14 -22.20 15.10
N LEU A 511 9.49 -22.63 13.89
CA LEU A 511 9.34 -24.03 13.48
C LEU A 511 10.22 -24.95 14.33
N SER A 512 9.66 -26.06 14.79
CA SER A 512 10.35 -27.08 15.60
C SER A 512 11.27 -27.96 14.73
N GLN A 513 12.37 -27.39 14.22
CA GLN A 513 13.32 -28.08 13.34
C GLN A 513 14.37 -28.95 14.06
N LYS A 514 14.41 -28.97 15.39
CA LYS A 514 15.47 -29.60 16.20
C LYS A 514 14.90 -30.34 17.43
N ASP A 515 15.65 -31.34 17.91
CA ASP A 515 15.35 -32.11 19.13
C ASP A 515 15.52 -31.31 20.44
N SER A 516 16.15 -30.14 20.37
CA SER A 516 16.14 -29.15 21.45
C SER A 516 16.33 -27.74 20.89
N VAL A 517 15.84 -26.74 21.62
CA VAL A 517 16.02 -25.33 21.30
C VAL A 517 16.43 -24.57 22.56
N GLN A 518 17.59 -23.91 22.51
CA GLN A 518 18.09 -23.07 23.59
C GLN A 518 17.65 -21.62 23.33
N ILE A 519 17.02 -20.99 24.32
CA ILE A 519 16.40 -19.66 24.20
C ILE A 519 16.81 -18.82 25.40
N GLU A 520 17.14 -17.55 25.17
CA GLU A 520 17.36 -16.56 26.23
C GLU A 520 16.06 -15.79 26.48
N LEU A 521 15.50 -15.94 27.68
CA LEU A 521 14.26 -15.30 28.12
C LEU A 521 14.59 -14.23 29.19
N PRO A 522 13.95 -13.04 29.15
CA PRO A 522 13.96 -12.09 30.25
C PRO A 522 13.33 -12.67 31.54
N LYS A 523 13.56 -12.00 32.67
CA LYS A 523 12.85 -12.28 33.93
C LYS A 523 11.33 -12.22 33.74
N GLY A 524 10.62 -13.29 34.10
CA GLY A 524 9.16 -13.38 33.93
C GLY A 524 8.61 -14.80 34.09
N ILE A 525 7.29 -14.96 33.93
CA ILE A 525 6.62 -16.27 33.87
C ILE A 525 6.08 -16.45 32.46
N TYR A 526 6.45 -17.57 31.83
CA TYR A 526 6.12 -17.88 30.45
C TYR A 526 5.45 -19.24 30.33
N ARG A 527 4.68 -19.42 29.26
CA ARG A 527 4.11 -20.71 28.86
C ARG A 527 4.71 -21.12 27.52
N TYR A 528 5.43 -22.23 27.52
CA TYR A 528 5.84 -22.90 26.29
C TYR A 528 4.73 -23.85 25.84
N LEU A 529 4.34 -23.75 24.58
CA LEU A 529 3.52 -24.73 23.86
C LEU A 529 4.30 -25.24 22.64
N LYS A 530 4.29 -26.56 22.43
CA LYS A 530 4.56 -27.15 21.11
C LYS A 530 3.23 -27.53 20.48
N ARG A 531 2.94 -27.03 19.29
CA ARG A 531 1.73 -27.39 18.51
C ARG A 531 2.09 -28.16 17.26
N ASP A 532 1.28 -29.14 16.91
CA ASP A 532 1.39 -29.84 15.62
C ASP A 532 0.89 -28.99 14.44
N TYR A 533 1.05 -29.51 13.23
CA TYR A 533 0.59 -28.89 11.97
C TYR A 533 -0.90 -28.51 11.97
N TYR A 534 -1.75 -29.21 12.74
CA TYR A 534 -3.19 -28.95 12.84
C TYR A 534 -3.55 -27.98 13.96
N GLY A 535 -2.59 -27.60 14.81
CA GLY A 535 -2.72 -26.65 15.90
C GLY A 535 -2.95 -27.29 17.27
N ALA A 536 -3.00 -28.62 17.35
CA ALA A 536 -3.20 -29.34 18.60
C ALA A 536 -1.95 -29.20 19.50
N ILE A 537 -2.15 -28.95 20.79
CA ILE A 537 -1.06 -28.87 21.76
C ILE A 537 -0.54 -30.29 22.00
N ILE A 538 0.73 -30.53 21.65
CA ILE A 538 1.42 -31.82 21.86
C ILE A 538 2.41 -31.78 23.03
N HIS A 539 2.85 -30.59 23.44
CA HIS A 539 3.59 -30.36 24.68
C HIS A 539 3.20 -29.00 25.29
N GLN A 540 3.19 -28.90 26.62
CA GLN A 540 3.00 -27.65 27.36
C GLN A 540 3.73 -27.68 28.71
N GLU A 541 4.45 -26.61 29.04
CA GLU A 541 5.01 -26.37 30.38
C GLU A 541 4.92 -24.88 30.77
N ILE A 542 5.23 -24.59 32.05
CA ILE A 542 5.46 -23.24 32.57
C ILE A 542 6.96 -23.07 32.80
N ILE A 543 7.48 -21.92 32.40
CA ILE A 543 8.88 -21.53 32.53
C ILE A 543 8.93 -20.29 33.43
N GLU A 544 9.56 -20.42 34.59
CA GLU A 544 9.79 -19.30 35.51
C GLU A 544 11.25 -18.84 35.39
N VAL A 545 11.44 -17.55 35.12
CA VAL A 545 12.75 -16.91 34.96
C VAL A 545 12.91 -15.86 36.04
N GLU A 546 13.80 -16.15 36.99
CA GLU A 546 14.10 -15.34 38.18
C GLU A 546 15.10 -14.20 37.94
#